data_AF-A0A0P7XTD6-F1
#
_entry.id   AF-A0A0P7XTD6-F1
#
_cell.length_a   1.000
_cell.length_b   1.000
_cell.length_c   1.000
_cell.angle_alpha   90.00
_cell.angle_beta   90.00
_cell.angle_gamma   90.00
#
_symmetry.space_group_name_H-M   'P 1'
#
loop_
_entity.id
_entity.type
_entity.pdbx_description
1 polymer ?
#
loop_
_entity_poly.entity_id
_entity_poly.type
_entity_poly.pdbx_seq_one_letter_code
_entity_poly.pdbx_strand_id
1 'polypeptide(L)'
;MKNFLDFDDPVTFKAIVTEHHTSFVSEVGMLKATVVVDESRVDAAFSQYDAHVKHFGVLLNGGGPDHYKRAASLLAALNSAKVIVSYEATPESEDAEIGWMLGYSHADLKDDVDAIRFYETYHNEAAAFDLAFRCCDFYEEHPHLYDENYAATICNYLKYNTNLNVESLYMILRSLMHISK
;
A
#
# COMPACT_ATOMS: atom_id res chain seq x y z
N MET A 1 -13.99 2.49 1.72
CA MET A 1 -14.04 2.22 3.17
C MET A 1 -14.99 3.20 3.85
N LYS A 2 -15.85 2.72 4.75
CA LYS A 2 -16.72 3.55 5.61
C LYS A 2 -16.16 3.70 7.03
N ASN A 3 -15.46 2.68 7.55
CA ASN A 3 -14.65 2.74 8.77
C ASN A 3 -13.70 1.52 8.89
N PHE A 4 -12.79 1.50 9.88
CA PHE A 4 -11.85 0.39 10.12
C PHE A 4 -12.48 -0.95 10.45
N LEU A 5 -13.70 -0.98 11.00
CA LEU A 5 -14.39 -2.24 11.30
C LEU A 5 -14.80 -2.97 10.02
N ASP A 6 -14.82 -2.29 8.87
CA ASP A 6 -14.98 -2.93 7.56
C ASP A 6 -13.86 -3.95 7.29
N PHE A 7 -12.68 -3.80 7.89
CA PHE A 7 -11.57 -4.77 7.77
C PHE A 7 -11.68 -5.94 8.76
N ASP A 8 -12.56 -5.86 9.76
CA ASP A 8 -12.79 -6.96 10.70
C ASP A 8 -13.70 -8.05 10.08
N ASP A 9 -14.41 -7.73 8.98
CA ASP A 9 -15.18 -8.68 8.18
C ASP A 9 -14.33 -9.22 7.00
N PRO A 10 -14.14 -10.54 6.88
CA PRO A 10 -13.28 -11.13 5.84
C PRO A 10 -13.75 -10.83 4.42
N VAL A 11 -15.06 -10.80 4.19
CA VAL A 11 -15.63 -10.56 2.85
C VAL A 11 -15.35 -9.12 2.41
N THR A 12 -15.59 -8.16 3.31
CA THR A 12 -15.36 -6.75 3.07
C THR A 12 -13.87 -6.43 2.98
N PHE A 13 -13.02 -7.02 3.83
CA PHE A 13 -11.57 -6.94 3.76
C PHE A 13 -11.07 -7.33 2.37
N LYS A 14 -11.48 -8.52 1.89
CA LYS A 14 -11.03 -9.05 0.61
C LYS A 14 -11.49 -8.19 -0.55
N ALA A 15 -12.72 -7.69 -0.51
CA ALA A 15 -13.24 -6.78 -1.53
C ALA A 15 -12.40 -5.50 -1.62
N ILE A 16 -12.14 -4.84 -0.48
CA ILE A 16 -11.36 -3.60 -0.42
C ILE A 16 -9.92 -3.83 -0.89
N VAL A 17 -9.26 -4.87 -0.38
CA VAL A 17 -7.86 -5.16 -0.74
C VAL A 17 -7.74 -5.46 -2.22
N THR A 18 -8.63 -6.30 -2.76
CA THR A 18 -8.59 -6.69 -4.18
C THR A 18 -8.88 -5.48 -5.08
N GLU A 19 -9.93 -4.71 -4.78
CA GLU A 19 -10.28 -3.50 -5.52
C GLU A 19 -9.11 -2.52 -5.52
N HIS A 20 -8.60 -2.19 -4.33
CA HIS A 20 -7.52 -1.22 -4.18
C HIS A 20 -6.23 -1.65 -4.90
N HIS A 21 -5.76 -2.88 -4.69
CA HIS A 21 -4.51 -3.33 -5.32
C HIS A 21 -4.64 -3.41 -6.84
N THR A 22 -5.85 -3.65 -7.36
CA THR A 22 -6.12 -3.66 -8.81
C THR A 22 -6.21 -2.25 -9.38
N SER A 23 -6.86 -1.31 -8.68
CA SER A 23 -7.04 0.07 -9.17
C SER A 23 -5.82 0.96 -8.98
N PHE A 24 -5.00 0.70 -7.96
CA PHE A 24 -3.90 1.56 -7.56
C PHE A 24 -2.92 1.86 -8.71
N VAL A 25 -2.65 0.87 -9.56
CA VAL A 25 -1.83 1.01 -10.78
C VAL A 25 -2.35 2.13 -11.68
N SER A 26 -3.66 2.18 -11.90
CA SER A 26 -4.28 3.22 -12.74
C SER A 26 -4.34 4.58 -12.02
N GLU A 27 -4.37 4.58 -10.69
CA GLU A 27 -4.43 5.81 -9.87
C GLU A 27 -3.08 6.53 -9.81
N VAL A 28 -1.96 5.80 -9.80
CA VAL A 28 -0.61 6.39 -9.83
C VAL A 28 -0.17 6.87 -11.21
N GLY A 29 -1.12 7.05 -12.14
CA GLY A 29 -0.84 7.61 -13.47
C GLY A 29 -0.09 6.64 -14.41
N MET A 30 0.08 5.38 -14.00
CA MET A 30 0.67 4.38 -14.89
C MET A 30 -0.34 4.04 -15.96
N LEU A 31 -0.13 4.67 -17.12
CA LEU A 31 -0.83 4.29 -18.32
C LEU A 31 -0.56 2.82 -18.57
N LYS A 32 -1.58 2.03 -18.25
CA LYS A 32 -1.79 0.68 -18.77
C LYS A 32 -0.75 -0.30 -18.22
N ALA A 33 -0.91 -0.69 -16.96
CA ALA A 33 -0.36 -1.95 -16.48
C ALA A 33 -1.47 -2.76 -15.82
N THR A 34 -1.37 -4.08 -15.90
CA THR A 34 -2.30 -5.00 -15.28
C THR A 34 -1.61 -5.71 -14.13
N VAL A 35 -2.35 -5.89 -13.04
CA VAL A 35 -1.89 -6.67 -11.89
C VAL A 35 -2.83 -7.82 -11.65
N VAL A 36 -2.25 -8.93 -11.21
CA VAL A 36 -3.01 -10.11 -10.78
C VAL A 36 -2.89 -10.23 -9.28
N VAL A 37 -4.03 -10.08 -8.59
CA VAL A 37 -4.15 -10.29 -7.15
C VAL A 37 -4.54 -11.75 -6.88
N ASP A 38 -3.77 -12.42 -6.04
CA ASP A 38 -4.03 -13.80 -5.63
C ASP A 38 -4.93 -13.84 -4.38
N GLU A 39 -6.12 -14.40 -4.56
CA GLU A 39 -7.13 -14.54 -3.51
C GLU A 39 -6.62 -15.28 -2.25
N SER A 40 -5.85 -16.35 -2.43
CA SER A 40 -5.33 -17.13 -1.30
C SER A 40 -4.33 -16.32 -0.46
N ARG A 41 -3.59 -15.41 -1.10
CA ARG A 41 -2.70 -14.47 -0.41
C ARG A 41 -3.47 -13.38 0.31
N VAL A 42 -4.61 -12.93 -0.24
CA VAL A 42 -5.51 -12.01 0.45
C VAL A 42 -6.10 -12.66 1.71
N ASP A 43 -6.50 -13.93 1.63
CA ASP A 43 -6.99 -14.68 2.81
C ASP A 43 -5.90 -14.88 3.87
N ALA A 44 -4.66 -15.13 3.43
CA ALA A 44 -3.50 -15.19 4.32
C ALA A 44 -3.23 -13.84 5.00
N ALA A 45 -3.32 -12.74 4.24
CA ALA A 45 -3.20 -11.38 4.77
C ALA A 45 -4.30 -11.08 5.81
N PHE A 46 -5.55 -11.44 5.54
CA PHE A 46 -6.63 -11.28 6.51
C PHE A 46 -6.35 -12.05 7.82
N SER A 47 -5.90 -13.29 7.71
CA SER A 47 -5.58 -14.12 8.88
C SER A 47 -4.47 -13.51 9.73
N GLN A 48 -3.44 -12.94 9.11
CA GLN A 48 -2.37 -12.23 9.82
C GLN A 48 -2.86 -10.91 10.43
N TYR A 49 -3.65 -10.12 9.69
CA TYR A 49 -4.25 -8.88 10.15
C TYR A 49 -5.08 -9.11 11.42
N ASP A 50 -6.01 -10.07 11.38
CA ASP A 50 -6.88 -10.43 12.49
C ASP A 50 -6.06 -10.88 13.72
N ALA A 51 -5.00 -11.67 13.51
CA ALA A 51 -4.10 -12.07 14.58
C ALA A 51 -3.39 -10.86 15.22
N HIS A 52 -2.90 -9.90 14.44
CA HIS A 52 -2.29 -8.67 14.95
C HIS A 52 -3.28 -7.81 15.75
N VAL A 53 -4.50 -7.61 15.22
CA VAL A 53 -5.56 -6.82 15.89
C VAL A 53 -5.95 -7.46 17.23
N LYS A 54 -6.13 -8.78 17.26
CA LYS A 54 -6.41 -9.54 18.49
C LYS A 54 -5.26 -9.44 19.49
N HIS A 55 -4.02 -9.50 19.03
CA HIS A 55 -2.84 -9.35 19.88
C HIS A 55 -2.83 -7.98 20.60
N PHE A 56 -3.11 -6.89 19.88
CA PHE A 56 -3.25 -5.57 20.51
C PHE A 56 -4.40 -5.51 21.51
N GLY A 57 -5.54 -6.15 21.22
CA GLY A 57 -6.66 -6.22 22.16
C GLY A 57 -6.26 -6.84 23.51
N VAL A 58 -5.38 -7.85 23.49
CA VAL A 58 -4.80 -8.44 24.71
C VAL A 58 -3.87 -7.46 25.42
N LEU A 59 -2.93 -6.83 24.69
CA LEU A 59 -1.97 -5.88 25.26
C LEU A 59 -2.63 -4.63 25.86
N LEU A 60 -3.77 -4.20 25.32
CA LEU A 60 -4.52 -3.03 25.75
C LEU A 60 -5.62 -3.36 26.77
N ASN A 61 -5.58 -4.54 27.40
CA ASN A 61 -6.56 -4.99 28.41
C ASN A 61 -8.02 -4.87 27.94
N GLY A 62 -8.31 -5.22 26.69
CA GLY A 62 -9.66 -5.15 26.11
C GLY A 62 -9.99 -3.83 25.40
N GLY A 63 -9.08 -2.84 25.42
CA GLY A 63 -9.16 -1.70 24.51
C GLY A 63 -8.88 -2.14 23.07
N GLY A 64 -9.75 -1.76 22.13
CA GLY A 64 -9.47 -1.97 20.70
C GLY A 64 -8.26 -1.14 20.24
N PRO A 65 -7.44 -1.63 19.29
CA PRO A 65 -6.36 -0.83 18.73
C PRO A 65 -6.91 0.43 18.04
N ASP A 66 -6.19 1.53 18.18
CA ASP A 66 -6.43 2.76 17.42
C ASP A 66 -6.19 2.56 15.91
N HIS A 67 -6.56 3.56 15.11
CA HIS A 67 -6.45 3.51 13.65
C HIS A 67 -5.01 3.29 13.18
N TYR A 68 -4.02 3.89 13.83
CA TYR A 68 -2.61 3.69 13.45
C TYR A 68 -2.14 2.26 13.68
N LYS A 69 -2.50 1.65 14.82
CA LYS A 69 -2.17 0.24 15.10
C LYS A 69 -2.88 -0.70 14.12
N ARG A 70 -4.13 -0.40 13.76
CA ARG A 70 -4.88 -1.16 12.74
C ARG A 70 -4.25 -1.02 11.35
N ALA A 71 -3.91 0.20 10.93
CA ALA A 71 -3.24 0.44 9.65
C ALA A 71 -1.85 -0.20 9.58
N ALA A 72 -1.08 -0.17 10.68
CA ALA A 72 0.19 -0.86 10.77
C ALA A 72 0.04 -2.38 10.68
N SER A 73 -1.00 -2.94 11.32
CA SER A 73 -1.32 -4.36 11.24
C SER A 73 -1.68 -4.77 9.81
N LEU A 74 -2.43 -3.92 9.11
CA LEU A 74 -2.81 -4.10 7.71
C LEU A 74 -1.57 -4.06 6.80
N LEU A 75 -0.72 -3.05 6.96
CA LEU A 75 0.53 -2.92 6.22
C LEU A 75 1.45 -4.12 6.41
N ALA A 76 1.64 -4.57 7.66
CA ALA A 76 2.45 -5.73 7.98
C ALA A 76 1.93 -6.99 7.27
N ALA A 77 0.61 -7.23 7.37
CA ALA A 77 -0.03 -8.41 6.81
C ALA A 77 0.04 -8.44 5.27
N LEU A 78 -0.29 -7.32 4.61
CA LEU A 78 -0.23 -7.22 3.16
C LEU A 78 1.21 -7.30 2.64
N ASN A 79 2.15 -6.65 3.32
CA ASN A 79 3.57 -6.70 2.94
C ASN A 79 4.17 -8.10 3.13
N SER A 80 3.70 -8.88 4.12
CA SER A 80 4.11 -10.27 4.29
C SER A 80 3.49 -11.18 3.23
N ALA A 81 2.19 -11.01 2.96
CA ALA A 81 1.45 -11.87 2.04
C ALA A 81 1.83 -11.65 0.57
N LYS A 82 2.25 -10.42 0.19
CA LYS A 82 2.57 -10.04 -1.19
C LYS A 82 1.45 -10.45 -2.16
N VAL A 83 0.29 -9.83 -1.99
CA VAL A 83 -0.96 -10.24 -2.64
C VAL A 83 -0.95 -10.11 -4.16
N ILE A 84 -0.15 -9.20 -4.72
CA ILE A 84 0.06 -9.10 -6.17
C ILE A 84 1.10 -10.16 -6.58
N VAL A 85 0.72 -11.07 -7.48
CA VAL A 85 1.57 -12.18 -7.95
C VAL A 85 2.09 -12.01 -9.36
N SER A 86 1.45 -11.14 -10.15
CA SER A 86 1.90 -10.76 -11.48
C SER A 86 1.66 -9.27 -11.68
N TYR A 87 2.61 -8.66 -12.37
CA TYR A 87 2.55 -7.31 -12.89
C TYR A 87 2.97 -7.38 -14.36
N GLU A 88 2.11 -6.92 -15.24
CA GLU A 88 2.38 -6.84 -16.67
C GLU A 88 2.23 -5.39 -17.11
N ALA A 89 3.35 -4.79 -17.48
CA ALA A 89 3.37 -3.52 -18.16
C ALA A 89 2.82 -3.73 -19.58
N THR A 90 1.92 -2.87 -20.07
CA THR A 90 1.36 -3.04 -21.42
C THR A 90 2.35 -2.65 -22.51
N PRO A 91 2.14 -3.05 -23.78
CA PRO A 91 3.01 -2.66 -24.89
C PRO A 91 3.23 -1.14 -25.02
N GLU A 92 2.27 -0.31 -24.62
CA GLU A 92 2.46 1.14 -24.67
C GLU A 92 3.43 1.65 -23.59
N SER A 93 3.56 0.96 -22.46
CA SER A 93 4.61 1.25 -21.48
C SER A 93 6.00 0.94 -22.03
N GLU A 94 6.13 -0.11 -22.85
CA GLU A 94 7.37 -0.41 -23.59
C GLU A 94 7.68 0.69 -24.62
N ASP A 95 6.66 1.21 -25.32
CA ASP A 95 6.78 2.34 -26.26
C ASP A 95 7.26 3.64 -25.58
N ALA A 96 6.83 3.87 -24.33
CA ALA A 96 7.31 4.99 -23.51
C ALA A 96 8.78 4.80 -23.12
N GLU A 97 9.19 3.59 -22.72
CA GLU A 97 10.60 3.28 -22.40
C GLU A 97 11.55 3.48 -23.58
N ILE A 98 11.12 3.14 -24.80
CA ILE A 98 11.93 3.34 -26.01
C ILE A 98 11.84 4.76 -26.57
N GLY A 99 10.92 5.59 -26.05
CA GLY A 99 10.74 7.00 -26.41
C GLY A 99 9.96 7.23 -27.71
N TRP A 100 9.05 6.33 -28.08
CA TRP A 100 8.34 6.34 -29.36
C TRP A 100 6.91 6.91 -29.29
N MET A 101 6.45 7.39 -28.12
CA MET A 101 5.13 8.02 -28.01
C MET A 101 5.09 9.40 -28.67
N LEU A 102 4.36 9.48 -29.78
CA LEU A 102 4.06 10.73 -30.47
C LEU A 102 3.19 11.64 -29.58
N GLY A 103 3.63 12.88 -29.36
CA GLY A 103 2.87 13.90 -28.63
C GLY A 103 3.30 14.14 -27.17
N TYR A 104 4.29 13.39 -26.67
CA TYR A 104 4.86 13.57 -25.33
C TYR A 104 6.19 14.33 -25.38
N SER A 105 6.47 15.15 -24.36
CA SER A 105 7.82 15.71 -24.20
C SER A 105 8.78 14.66 -23.64
N HIS A 106 10.08 14.89 -23.81
CA HIS A 106 11.10 14.00 -23.23
C HIS A 106 11.06 13.98 -21.69
N ALA A 107 10.59 15.07 -21.06
CA ALA A 107 10.44 15.14 -19.60
C ALA A 107 9.28 14.26 -19.14
N ASP A 108 8.12 14.36 -19.80
CA ASP A 108 6.94 13.54 -19.46
C ASP A 108 7.24 12.04 -19.62
N LEU A 109 7.94 11.67 -20.69
CA LEU A 109 8.38 10.29 -20.92
C LEU A 109 9.33 9.79 -19.81
N LYS A 110 10.16 10.67 -19.26
CA LYS A 110 11.10 10.29 -18.20
C LYS A 110 10.36 10.01 -16.89
N ASP A 111 9.40 10.85 -16.54
CA ASP A 111 8.60 10.71 -15.33
C ASP A 111 7.76 9.43 -15.39
N ASP A 112 7.16 9.12 -16.56
CA ASP A 112 6.41 7.88 -16.78
C ASP A 112 7.30 6.63 -16.65
N VAL A 113 8.51 6.65 -17.23
CA VAL A 113 9.46 5.53 -17.14
C VAL A 113 9.97 5.32 -15.70
N ASP A 114 10.26 6.41 -14.98
CA ASP A 114 10.70 6.32 -13.59
C ASP A 114 9.57 5.79 -12.69
N ALA A 115 8.31 6.18 -12.96
CA ALA A 115 7.15 5.58 -12.32
C ALA A 115 7.07 4.07 -12.64
N ILE A 116 7.13 3.67 -13.92
CA ILE A 116 7.08 2.25 -14.36
C ILE A 116 8.06 1.40 -13.57
N ARG A 117 9.32 1.83 -13.51
CA ARG A 117 10.38 1.14 -12.78
C ARG A 117 10.13 1.08 -11.28
N PHE A 118 9.63 2.17 -10.70
CA PHE A 118 9.26 2.22 -9.30
C PHE A 118 8.21 1.14 -8.98
N TYR A 119 7.14 1.08 -9.75
CA TYR A 119 6.07 0.13 -9.48
C TYR A 119 6.44 -1.31 -9.83
N GLU A 120 7.16 -1.55 -10.93
CA GLU A 120 7.72 -2.87 -11.23
C GLU A 120 8.53 -3.40 -10.04
N THR A 121 9.32 -2.53 -9.42
CA THR A 121 10.13 -2.86 -8.24
C THR A 121 9.29 -3.02 -6.97
N TYR A 122 8.29 -2.18 -6.75
CA TYR A 122 7.66 -1.98 -5.43
C TYR A 122 6.14 -2.15 -5.42
N HIS A 123 5.52 -2.78 -6.43
CA HIS A 123 4.06 -2.87 -6.59
C HIS A 123 3.32 -3.35 -5.33
N ASN A 124 3.85 -4.36 -4.64
CA ASN A 124 3.26 -4.87 -3.40
C ASN A 124 3.45 -3.90 -2.22
N GLU A 125 4.66 -3.35 -2.06
CA GLU A 125 4.99 -2.41 -0.99
C GLU A 125 4.20 -1.11 -1.13
N ALA A 126 4.13 -0.57 -2.35
CA ALA A 126 3.47 0.69 -2.67
C ALA A 126 1.96 0.59 -2.46
N ALA A 127 1.30 -0.44 -2.99
CA ALA A 127 -0.14 -0.63 -2.82
C ALA A 127 -0.50 -0.93 -1.35
N ALA A 128 0.31 -1.73 -0.63
CA ALA A 128 0.08 -2.00 0.78
C ALA A 128 0.24 -0.74 1.64
N PHE A 129 1.28 0.07 1.37
CA PHE A 129 1.52 1.32 2.08
C PHE A 129 0.44 2.36 1.80
N ASP A 130 0.04 2.55 0.54
CA ASP A 130 -1.01 3.50 0.16
C ASP A 130 -2.34 3.15 0.85
N LEU A 131 -2.75 1.88 0.82
CA LEU A 131 -3.96 1.45 1.52
C LEU A 131 -3.90 1.75 3.02
N ALA A 132 -2.78 1.40 3.67
CA ALA A 132 -2.60 1.66 5.10
C ALA A 132 -2.58 3.16 5.41
N PHE A 133 -1.95 3.97 4.55
CA PHE A 133 -1.95 5.42 4.67
C PHE A 133 -3.36 5.99 4.56
N ARG A 134 -4.13 5.62 3.54
CA ARG A 134 -5.52 6.08 3.36
C ARG A 134 -6.41 5.72 4.54
N CYS A 135 -6.14 4.56 5.16
CA CYS A 135 -6.83 4.16 6.37
C CYS A 135 -6.52 5.10 7.53
N CYS A 136 -5.28 5.58 7.68
CA CYS A 136 -4.94 6.61 8.66
C CYS A 136 -5.55 7.97 8.30
N ASP A 137 -5.36 8.40 7.05
CA ASP A 137 -5.78 9.68 6.48
C ASP A 137 -7.26 9.98 6.73
N PHE A 138 -8.11 8.97 6.53
CA PHE A 138 -9.56 9.06 6.74
C PHE A 138 -9.97 9.53 8.15
N TYR A 139 -9.13 9.30 9.17
CA TYR A 139 -9.40 9.63 10.56
C TYR A 139 -8.70 10.91 11.04
N GLU A 140 -7.88 11.54 10.19
CA GLU A 140 -7.15 12.76 10.52
C GLU A 140 -7.90 14.01 10.02
N GLU A 141 -7.92 15.06 10.83
CA GLU A 141 -8.46 16.36 10.41
C GLU A 141 -7.52 17.10 9.45
N HIS A 142 -6.21 16.93 9.65
CA HIS A 142 -5.15 17.57 8.87
C HIS A 142 -4.02 16.58 8.55
N PRO A 143 -4.30 15.56 7.74
CA PRO A 143 -3.29 14.56 7.37
C PRO A 143 -2.14 15.21 6.59
N HIS A 144 -0.92 14.76 6.88
CA HIS A 144 0.23 15.13 6.07
C HIS A 144 0.31 14.19 4.87
N LEU A 145 0.30 14.76 3.67
CA LEU A 145 0.53 14.01 2.45
C LEU A 145 2.01 13.65 2.35
N TYR A 146 2.31 12.43 1.90
CA TYR A 146 3.67 12.04 1.58
C TYR A 146 4.02 12.42 0.13
N ASP A 147 5.29 12.68 -0.13
CA ASP A 147 5.82 12.87 -1.47
C ASP A 147 6.39 11.56 -2.05
N GLU A 148 6.79 11.60 -3.32
CA GLU A 148 7.38 10.46 -4.02
C GLU A 148 8.67 9.95 -3.35
N ASN A 149 9.47 10.85 -2.78
CA ASN A 149 10.70 10.48 -2.07
C ASN A 149 10.39 9.66 -0.81
N TYR A 150 9.37 10.07 -0.05
CA TYR A 150 8.93 9.35 1.13
C TYR A 150 8.33 7.99 0.73
N ALA A 151 7.50 7.94 -0.32
CA ALA A 151 6.95 6.69 -0.84
C ALA A 151 8.08 5.72 -1.24
N ALA A 152 9.10 6.20 -1.95
CA ALA A 152 10.28 5.39 -2.32
C ALA A 152 11.08 4.91 -1.12
N THR A 153 11.25 5.76 -0.11
CA THR A 153 11.96 5.41 1.12
C THR A 153 11.22 4.31 1.89
N ILE A 154 9.90 4.43 2.04
CA ILE A 154 9.08 3.43 2.72
C ILE A 154 9.05 2.12 1.93
N CYS A 155 8.89 2.17 0.61
CA CYS A 155 8.90 0.96 -0.21
C CYS A 155 10.25 0.23 -0.14
N ASN A 156 11.36 0.97 -0.15
CA ASN A 156 12.69 0.40 0.06
C ASN A 156 12.79 -0.28 1.44
N TYR A 157 12.35 0.41 2.49
CA TYR A 157 12.33 -0.13 3.85
C TYR A 157 11.48 -1.42 3.95
N LEU A 158 10.28 -1.42 3.37
CA LEU A 158 9.35 -2.56 3.38
C LEU A 158 9.86 -3.76 2.58
N LYS A 159 10.61 -3.52 1.50
CA LYS A 159 11.17 -4.56 0.63
C LYS A 159 12.39 -5.25 1.23
N TYR A 160 13.30 -4.47 1.82
CA TYR A 160 14.61 -4.98 2.25
C TYR A 160 14.71 -5.29 3.74
N ASN A 161 13.79 -4.81 4.57
CA ASN A 161 13.78 -5.15 5.98
C ASN A 161 13.07 -6.49 6.22
N THR A 162 13.84 -7.50 6.64
CA THR A 162 13.33 -8.85 6.93
C THR A 162 12.71 -9.00 8.32
N ASN A 163 12.92 -8.01 9.21
CA ASN A 163 12.46 -8.03 10.60
C ASN A 163 11.46 -6.89 10.85
N LEU A 164 10.47 -6.75 9.97
CA LEU A 164 9.38 -5.79 10.16
C LEU A 164 8.48 -6.24 11.32
N ASN A 165 8.28 -5.34 12.27
CA ASN A 165 7.29 -5.51 13.34
C ASN A 165 6.22 -4.42 13.24
N VAL A 166 5.03 -4.74 13.75
CA VAL A 166 3.85 -3.88 13.63
C VAL A 166 4.07 -2.56 14.39
N GLU A 167 4.79 -2.60 15.51
CA GLU A 167 5.11 -1.42 16.32
C GLU A 167 5.95 -0.40 15.55
N SER A 168 6.91 -0.85 14.73
CA SER A 168 7.75 0.04 13.92
C SER A 168 6.92 0.70 12.81
N LEU A 169 6.05 -0.08 12.15
CA LEU A 169 5.15 0.43 11.12
C LEU A 169 4.12 1.41 11.69
N TYR A 170 3.62 1.14 12.90
CA TYR A 170 2.76 2.06 13.65
C TYR A 170 3.47 3.38 13.92
N MET A 171 4.74 3.36 14.30
CA MET A 171 5.51 4.58 14.55
C MET A 171 5.76 5.38 13.28
N ILE A 172 6.02 4.73 12.16
CA ILE A 172 6.13 5.38 10.85
C ILE A 172 4.82 6.08 10.50
N LEU A 173 3.70 5.36 10.48
CA LEU A 173 2.39 5.91 10.11
C LEU A 173 1.98 7.06 11.04
N ARG A 174 2.19 6.92 12.34
CA ARG A 174 1.89 7.98 13.31
C ARG A 174 2.79 9.19 13.12
N SER A 175 4.10 8.99 12.87
CA SER A 175 5.03 10.10 12.65
C SER A 175 4.71 10.92 11.41
N LEU A 176 4.20 10.27 10.37
CA LEU A 176 3.75 10.93 9.15
C LEU A 176 2.52 11.79 9.43
N MET A 177 1.52 11.25 10.14
CA MET A 177 0.27 11.96 10.42
C MET A 177 0.39 13.05 11.50
N HIS A 178 1.31 12.89 12.45
CA HIS A 178 1.55 13.84 13.54
C HIS A 178 2.92 14.52 13.38
N ILE A 179 3.02 15.46 12.46
CA ILE A 179 4.06 16.49 12.54
C ILE A 179 3.47 17.67 13.32
N SER A 180 4.05 17.92 14.50
CA SER A 180 3.66 18.97 15.44
C SER A 180 3.51 20.33 14.74
N LYS A 181 2.32 20.96 14.92
CA LYS A 181 2.13 22.40 14.72
C LYS A 181 3.10 23.20 15.58
#